data_AF-A0A7X8WBZ6-F1
#
_entry.id   AF-A0A7X8WBZ6-F1
#
_cell.length_a   1.000
_cell.length_b   1.000
_cell.length_c   1.000
_cell.angle_alpha   90.00
_cell.angle_beta   90.00
_cell.angle_gamma   90.00
#
_symmetry.space_group_name_H-M   'P 1'
#
loop_
_entity.id
_entity.type
_entity.pdbx_description
1 polymer ?
#
loop_
_entity_poly.entity_id
_entity_poly.type
_entity_poly.pdbx_seq_one_letter_code
_entity_poly.pdbx_strand_id
1 'polypeptide(L)'
;MIKRTPFLMIFLVLSFGLKAQADRYEELINPKLTNINLATPRANFTSYTSEEDALKNDGHSGTLQVLLNGDWKFNYSEMLDNRPKDFKNLSSVAQQWDDIKVPGNWELQGFGLPIYVNSSYEFVSSSNIDP
;
A
#
# COMPACT_ATOMS: atom_id res chain seq x y z
N MET A 1 55.31 -30.16 1.24
CA MET A 1 55.05 -28.77 0.78
C MET A 1 53.55 -28.65 0.49
N ILE A 2 52.76 -28.18 1.46
CA ILE A 2 51.29 -28.14 1.39
C ILE A 2 50.89 -26.78 0.80
N LYS A 3 50.39 -26.75 -0.44
CA LYS A 3 49.85 -25.52 -1.03
C LYS A 3 48.41 -25.32 -0.56
N ARG A 4 48.22 -24.31 0.29
CA ARG A 4 46.91 -23.81 0.73
C ARG A 4 46.36 -22.86 -0.32
N THR A 5 45.22 -23.21 -0.92
CA THR A 5 44.22 -22.24 -1.40
C THR A 5 42.94 -22.99 -1.76
N PRO A 6 41.87 -22.80 -0.97
CA PRO A 6 40.58 -22.56 -1.59
C PRO A 6 39.83 -21.49 -0.79
N PHE A 7 39.98 -20.22 -1.17
CA PHE A 7 39.11 -19.16 -0.64
C PHE A 7 38.59 -18.20 -1.72
N LEU A 8 39.10 -18.29 -2.96
CA LEU A 8 38.75 -17.34 -4.01
C LEU A 8 37.56 -17.76 -4.89
N MET A 9 36.84 -18.82 -4.53
CA MET A 9 35.72 -19.35 -5.35
C MET A 9 34.38 -19.42 -4.60
N ILE A 10 34.25 -18.71 -3.47
CA ILE A 10 32.98 -18.57 -2.73
C ILE A 10 32.41 -17.14 -2.81
N PHE A 11 33.20 -16.15 -3.22
CA PHE A 11 32.75 -14.75 -3.29
C PHE A 11 31.97 -14.39 -4.57
N LEU A 12 31.98 -15.22 -5.62
CA LEU A 12 31.32 -14.90 -6.90
C LEU A 12 29.84 -15.33 -6.97
N VAL A 13 29.36 -16.14 -6.02
CA VAL A 13 28.00 -16.69 -6.06
C VAL A 13 27.00 -15.85 -5.21
N LEU A 14 27.48 -14.85 -4.47
CA LEU A 14 26.63 -14.04 -3.58
C LEU A 14 26.10 -12.73 -4.20
N SER A 15 26.29 -12.50 -5.51
CA SER A 15 25.96 -11.21 -6.14
C SER A 15 24.71 -11.20 -7.02
N PHE A 16 24.00 -12.32 -7.17
CA PHE A 16 22.77 -12.39 -7.98
C PHE A 16 21.56 -12.80 -7.14
N GLY A 17 21.21 -11.96 -6.17
CA GLY A 17 20.02 -12.18 -5.33
C GLY A 17 19.25 -10.92 -4.95
N LEU A 18 19.75 -9.71 -5.27
CA LEU A 18 18.98 -8.49 -5.14
C LEU A 18 18.18 -8.32 -6.42
N LYS A 19 17.05 -9.04 -6.55
CA LYS A 19 15.99 -8.54 -7.43
C LYS A 19 15.58 -7.20 -6.84
N ALA A 20 16.08 -6.12 -7.44
CA ALA A 20 15.54 -4.79 -7.23
C ALA A 20 14.02 -4.87 -7.34
N GLN A 21 13.34 -4.15 -6.45
CA GLN A 21 11.89 -4.04 -6.46
C GLN A 21 11.42 -3.80 -7.89
N ALA A 22 10.41 -4.56 -8.33
CA ALA A 22 9.76 -4.34 -9.63
C ALA A 22 9.54 -2.84 -9.83
N ASP A 23 9.72 -2.35 -11.06
CA ASP A 23 9.51 -0.94 -11.36
C ASP A 23 8.04 -0.59 -11.08
N ARG A 24 7.79 -0.13 -9.85
CA ARG A 24 6.45 0.12 -9.34
C ARG A 24 5.76 1.19 -10.15
N TYR A 25 6.51 2.09 -10.78
CA TYR A 25 5.95 3.11 -11.65
C TYR A 25 5.33 2.48 -12.90
N GLU A 26 6.04 1.55 -13.56
CA GLU A 26 5.54 0.81 -14.72
C GLU A 26 4.28 -0.01 -14.40
N GLU A 27 4.20 -0.59 -13.19
CA GLU A 27 3.00 -1.28 -12.71
C GLU A 27 1.81 -0.32 -12.58
N LEU A 28 2.02 0.89 -12.04
CA LEU A 28 0.97 1.87 -11.77
C LEU A 28 0.38 2.50 -13.05
N ILE A 29 1.19 2.68 -14.10
CA ILE A 29 0.76 3.32 -15.35
C ILE A 29 0.19 2.34 -16.38
N ASN A 30 0.25 1.03 -16.11
CA ASN A 30 -0.20 0.01 -17.07
C ASN A 30 -1.72 -0.24 -16.96
N PRO A 31 -2.53 0.18 -17.95
CA PRO A 31 -3.99 0.03 -17.88
C PRO A 31 -4.47 -1.42 -17.98
N LYS A 32 -3.61 -2.35 -18.44
CA LYS A 32 -3.92 -3.77 -18.54
C LYS A 32 -3.66 -4.52 -17.22
N LEU A 33 -2.88 -3.94 -16.32
CA LEU A 33 -2.57 -4.51 -15.01
C LEU A 33 -3.59 -4.01 -13.99
N THR A 34 -4.69 -4.75 -13.83
CA THR A 34 -5.81 -4.31 -12.96
C THR A 34 -5.66 -4.75 -11.51
N ASN A 35 -4.89 -5.81 -11.23
CA ASN A 35 -4.62 -6.30 -9.87
C ASN A 35 -3.37 -7.20 -9.82
N ILE A 36 -2.79 -7.33 -8.63
CA ILE A 36 -1.70 -8.26 -8.32
C ILE A 36 -2.09 -9.01 -7.05
N ASN A 37 -2.05 -10.33 -7.05
CA ASN A 37 -2.30 -11.20 -5.89
C ASN A 37 -3.66 -11.00 -5.20
N LEU A 38 -4.68 -10.52 -5.91
CA LEU A 38 -6.03 -10.41 -5.40
C LEU A 38 -6.72 -11.78 -5.39
N ALA A 39 -7.50 -12.08 -4.35
CA ALA A 39 -8.34 -13.28 -4.32
C ALA A 39 -9.45 -13.22 -5.38
N THR A 40 -10.01 -14.36 -5.77
CA THR A 40 -11.09 -14.41 -6.76
C THR A 40 -12.36 -13.72 -6.22
N PRO A 41 -13.09 -12.96 -7.06
CA PRO A 41 -14.36 -12.36 -6.66
C PRO A 41 -15.36 -13.43 -6.21
N ARG A 42 -16.05 -13.17 -5.09
CA ARG A 42 -17.08 -14.03 -4.53
C ARG A 42 -18.15 -13.18 -3.84
N ALA A 43 -19.31 -13.77 -3.54
CA ALA A 43 -20.32 -13.11 -2.72
C ALA A 43 -19.78 -12.76 -1.32
N ASN A 44 -20.43 -11.82 -0.65
CA ASN A 44 -20.07 -11.45 0.73
C ASN A 44 -20.56 -12.52 1.70
N PHE A 45 -19.71 -12.87 2.67
CA PHE A 45 -20.06 -13.79 3.74
C PHE A 45 -19.40 -13.35 5.05
N THR A 46 -20.10 -13.54 6.14
CA THR A 46 -19.57 -13.35 7.49
C THR A 46 -19.37 -14.71 8.13
N SER A 47 -18.19 -14.94 8.68
CA SER A 47 -17.91 -16.13 9.47
C SER A 47 -18.34 -15.89 10.91
N TYR A 48 -19.36 -16.62 11.35
CA TYR A 48 -19.86 -16.58 12.72
C TYR A 48 -19.27 -17.72 13.56
N THR A 49 -19.19 -17.52 14.87
CA THR A 49 -18.68 -18.50 15.84
C THR A 49 -19.71 -19.57 16.22
N SER A 50 -21.00 -19.29 16.03
CA SER A 50 -22.10 -20.21 16.34
C SER A 50 -23.25 -20.06 15.35
N GLU A 51 -24.12 -21.07 15.28
CA GLU A 51 -25.37 -21.01 14.50
C GLU A 51 -26.32 -19.94 15.04
N GLU A 52 -26.38 -19.75 16.36
CA GLU A 52 -27.23 -18.73 16.99
C GLU A 52 -26.83 -17.32 16.53
N ASP A 53 -25.53 -17.03 16.50
CA ASP A 53 -25.02 -15.74 16.03
C ASP A 53 -25.25 -15.57 14.52
N ALA A 54 -25.11 -16.65 13.75
CA ALA A 54 -25.41 -16.65 12.32
C ALA A 54 -26.89 -16.35 12.02
N LEU A 55 -27.81 -16.86 12.86
CA LEU A 55 -29.25 -16.58 12.74
C LEU A 55 -29.59 -15.12 13.11
N LYS A 56 -28.89 -14.52 14.08
CA LYS A 56 -29.03 -13.09 14.41
C LYS A 56 -28.54 -12.21 13.26
N ASN A 57 -27.47 -12.63 12.60
CA ASN A 57 -26.87 -12.00 11.42
C ASN A 57 -26.57 -10.50 11.58
N ASP A 58 -25.97 -10.11 12.71
CA ASP A 58 -25.65 -8.71 13.00
C ASP A 58 -24.33 -8.21 12.37
N GLY A 59 -23.54 -9.12 11.77
CA GLY A 59 -22.29 -8.80 11.09
C GLY A 59 -21.14 -8.33 12.00
N HIS A 60 -21.32 -8.31 13.32
CA HIS A 60 -20.37 -7.72 14.26
C HIS A 60 -20.11 -8.60 15.48
N SER A 61 -21.16 -9.07 16.15
CA SER A 61 -21.03 -9.90 17.34
C SER A 61 -20.98 -11.39 16.97
N GLY A 62 -20.24 -12.18 17.76
CA GLY A 62 -20.06 -13.61 17.46
C GLY A 62 -19.44 -13.86 16.08
N THR A 63 -18.59 -12.95 15.59
CA THR A 63 -17.91 -13.09 14.29
C THR A 63 -16.43 -13.42 14.47
N LEU A 64 -15.82 -14.03 13.45
CA LEU A 64 -14.37 -14.24 13.35
C LEU A 64 -13.68 -13.08 12.64
N GLN A 65 -14.13 -11.85 12.88
CA GLN A 65 -13.63 -10.65 12.23
C GLN A 65 -13.02 -9.67 13.25
N VAL A 66 -12.05 -8.88 12.79
CA VAL A 66 -11.44 -7.81 13.58
C VAL A 66 -11.59 -6.52 12.80
N LEU A 67 -12.22 -5.52 13.40
CA LEU A 67 -12.34 -4.19 12.82
C LEU A 67 -11.00 -3.46 12.96
N LEU A 68 -10.46 -2.96 11.85
CA LEU A 68 -9.21 -2.18 11.82
C LEU A 68 -9.44 -0.67 11.61
N ASN A 69 -10.69 -0.22 11.74
CA ASN A 69 -11.00 1.21 11.77
C ASN A 69 -10.40 1.85 13.02
N GLY A 70 -9.95 3.10 12.92
CA GLY A 70 -9.34 3.81 14.03
C GLY A 70 -8.23 4.75 13.56
N ASP A 71 -7.29 5.00 14.47
CA ASP A 71 -6.12 5.83 14.21
C ASP A 71 -5.00 5.02 13.55
N TRP A 72 -4.46 5.58 12.47
CA TRP A 72 -3.36 4.99 11.71
C TRP A 72 -2.22 5.99 11.59
N LYS A 73 -0.98 5.53 11.68
CA LYS A 73 0.18 6.36 11.35
C LYS A 73 0.22 6.65 9.86
N PHE A 74 0.31 7.94 9.52
CA PHE A 74 0.13 8.43 8.17
C PHE A 74 1.20 9.46 7.81
N ASN A 75 1.75 9.34 6.60
CA ASN A 75 2.68 10.29 6.04
C ASN A 75 2.22 10.69 4.65
N TYR A 76 1.99 11.99 4.46
CA TYR A 76 1.65 12.57 3.17
C TYR A 76 2.90 13.10 2.47
N SER A 77 3.01 12.86 1.16
CA SER A 77 4.10 13.37 0.33
C SER A 77 3.54 13.83 -1.02
N GLU A 78 3.72 15.11 -1.34
CA GLU A 78 3.31 15.74 -2.61
C GLU A 78 3.95 15.08 -3.84
N MET A 79 5.23 14.71 -3.72
CA MET A 79 5.99 14.08 -4.79
C MET A 79 6.41 12.68 -4.38
N LEU A 80 6.36 11.74 -5.34
CA LEU A 80 6.74 10.35 -5.11
C LEU A 80 8.15 10.24 -4.51
N ASP A 81 9.11 11.07 -4.95
CA ASP A 81 10.50 11.04 -4.48
C ASP A 81 10.69 11.49 -3.03
N ASN A 82 9.74 12.25 -2.47
CA ASN A 82 9.80 12.74 -1.09
C ASN A 82 9.32 11.71 -0.07
N ARG A 83 8.71 10.60 -0.52
CA ARG A 83 8.20 9.56 0.37
C ARG A 83 9.33 8.94 1.23
N PRO A 84 9.06 8.60 2.50
CA PRO A 84 10.01 7.84 3.31
C PRO A 84 10.38 6.53 2.61
N LYS A 85 11.67 6.28 2.34
CA LYS A 85 12.11 5.09 1.58
C LYS A 85 12.22 3.83 2.46
N ASP A 86 12.34 4.03 3.77
CA ASP A 86 12.51 3.04 4.82
C ASP A 86 11.20 2.73 5.57
N PHE A 87 10.05 3.14 5.02
CA PHE A 87 8.72 2.92 5.59
C PHE A 87 8.39 1.46 5.96
N LYS A 88 9.10 0.48 5.39
CA LYS A 88 8.94 -0.95 5.71
C LYS A 88 9.47 -1.30 7.11
N ASN A 89 10.38 -0.50 7.66
CA ASN A 89 10.94 -0.65 9.00
C ASN A 89 10.22 0.32 9.97
N LEU A 90 8.96 0.02 10.25
CA LEU A 90 8.02 0.93 10.93
C LEU A 90 8.44 1.32 12.36
N SER A 91 9.24 0.52 13.05
CA SER A 91 9.55 0.70 14.48
C SER A 91 10.31 2.00 14.79
N SER A 92 11.11 2.52 13.86
CA SER A 92 11.86 3.76 14.05
C SER A 92 11.27 4.98 13.35
N VAL A 93 10.56 4.80 12.24
CA VAL A 93 10.17 5.92 11.35
C VAL A 93 8.75 6.41 11.59
N ALA A 94 7.83 5.52 11.92
CA ALA A 94 6.41 5.87 12.06
C ALA A 94 6.10 6.70 13.33
N GLN A 95 7.04 6.77 14.29
CA GLN A 95 6.86 7.60 15.49
C GLN A 95 6.77 9.10 15.17
N GLN A 96 7.36 9.52 14.05
CA GLN A 96 7.35 10.92 13.60
C GLN A 96 6.17 11.25 12.69
N TRP A 97 5.31 10.27 12.42
CA TRP A 97 4.17 10.44 11.52
C TRP A 97 2.94 10.90 12.27
N ASP A 98 2.12 11.67 11.56
CA ASP A 98 0.80 12.08 12.03
C ASP A 98 -0.13 10.87 12.18
N ASP A 99 -1.21 11.05 12.92
CA ASP A 99 -2.30 10.08 12.99
C ASP A 99 -3.43 10.51 12.06
N ILE A 100 -4.05 9.56 11.36
CA ILE A 100 -5.22 9.76 10.50
C ILE A 100 -6.36 8.83 10.92
N LYS A 101 -7.61 9.28 10.80
CA LYS A 101 -8.80 8.46 11.01
C LYS A 101 -9.12 7.65 9.76
N VAL A 102 -9.28 6.34 9.93
CA VAL A 102 -9.68 5.40 8.89
C VAL A 102 -11.03 4.77 9.25
N PRO A 103 -12.05 4.82 8.37
CA PRO A 103 -12.05 5.42 7.03
C PRO A 103 -12.23 6.95 7.06
N GLY A 104 -11.69 7.63 6.03
CA GLY A 104 -11.88 9.06 5.80
C GLY A 104 -10.95 9.58 4.69
N ASN A 105 -11.42 10.53 3.88
CA ASN A 105 -10.55 11.18 2.87
C ASN A 105 -9.49 12.03 3.59
N TRP A 106 -8.24 12.01 3.11
CA TRP A 106 -7.14 12.70 3.78
C TRP A 106 -7.21 14.23 3.62
N GLU A 107 -7.85 14.74 2.56
CA GLU A 107 -8.02 16.18 2.30
C GLU A 107 -8.89 16.84 3.36
N LEU A 108 -9.89 16.11 3.86
CA LEU A 108 -10.76 16.56 4.95
C LEU A 108 -10.08 16.44 6.32
N GLN A 109 -8.89 15.85 6.38
CA GLN A 109 -8.10 15.66 7.59
C GLN A 109 -6.83 16.51 7.61
N GLY A 110 -6.69 17.44 6.66
CA GLY A 110 -5.61 18.43 6.62
C GLY A 110 -4.44 18.11 5.69
N PHE A 111 -4.54 17.05 4.86
CA PHE A 111 -3.48 16.64 3.94
C PHE A 111 -3.84 16.93 2.48
N GLY A 112 -3.00 17.66 1.75
CA GLY A 112 -3.27 18.01 0.35
C GLY A 112 -4.41 19.01 0.19
N LEU A 113 -5.02 19.04 -1.00
CA LEU A 113 -6.04 20.02 -1.38
C LEU A 113 -7.25 19.31 -2.00
N PRO A 114 -8.48 19.53 -1.49
CA PRO A 114 -9.68 19.02 -2.14
C PRO A 114 -9.94 19.81 -3.43
N ILE A 115 -9.98 19.11 -4.56
CA ILE A 115 -10.18 19.70 -5.89
C ILE A 115 -11.56 19.29 -6.42
N TYR A 116 -12.29 20.25 -6.97
CA TYR A 116 -13.52 20.02 -7.72
C TYR A 116 -13.34 20.47 -9.17
N VAL A 117 -13.60 19.56 -10.10
CA VAL A 117 -13.63 19.78 -11.55
C VAL A 117 -14.87 19.12 -12.12
N ASN A 118 -15.49 19.72 -13.14
CA ASN A 118 -16.70 19.18 -13.75
C ASN A 118 -16.39 18.24 -14.95
N SER A 119 -15.68 18.75 -15.96
CA SER A 119 -15.49 18.02 -17.23
C SER A 119 -14.03 17.69 -17.56
N SER A 120 -13.08 18.48 -17.06
CA SER A 120 -11.65 18.20 -17.20
C SER A 120 -11.17 17.27 -16.10
N TYR A 121 -10.05 16.59 -16.34
CA TYR A 121 -9.29 15.95 -15.27
C TYR A 121 -8.42 16.99 -14.55
N GLU A 122 -8.26 16.84 -13.25
CA GLU A 122 -7.48 17.72 -12.39
C GLU A 122 -5.96 17.64 -12.63
N PHE A 123 -5.49 16.52 -13.18
CA PHE A 123 -4.08 16.24 -13.42
C PHE A 123 -3.59 16.63 -14.82
N VAL A 124 -4.42 17.28 -15.65
CA VAL A 124 -4.00 17.78 -16.96
C VAL A 124 -3.20 19.08 -16.81
N SER A 125 -2.03 19.14 -17.45
CA SER A 125 -1.30 20.39 -17.63
C SER A 125 -2.14 21.36 -18.47
N SER A 126 -2.22 22.63 -18.05
CA SER A 126 -2.81 23.71 -18.85
C SER A 126 -1.93 24.00 -20.07
N SER A 127 -2.06 23.19 -21.12
CA SER A 127 -1.32 23.36 -22.38
C SER A 127 -2.28 23.24 -23.57
N ASN A 128 -2.64 24.40 -24.13
CA ASN A 128 -3.27 24.63 -25.43
C ASN A 128 -4.77 24.30 -25.57
N ILE A 129 -5.62 25.04 -24.84
CA ILE A 129 -6.96 25.36 -25.36
C ILE A 129 -6.75 26.55 -26.31
N ASP A 130 -6.64 26.29 -27.61
CA ASP A 130 -6.84 27.31 -28.65
C ASP A 130 -8.33 27.76 -28.52
N PRO A 131 -8.63 29.08 -28.45
CA PRO A 131 -9.98 29.58 -28.18
C PRO A 131 -11.04 29.15 -29.20
#